data_AF-A0A498Q0C9-F1
#
_entry.id   AF-A0A498Q0C9-F1
#
_cell.length_a   1.000
_cell.length_b   1.000
_cell.length_c   1.000
_cell.angle_alpha   90.00
_cell.angle_beta   90.00
_cell.angle_gamma   90.00
#
_symmetry.space_group_name_H-M   'P 1'
#
loop_
_entity.id
_entity.type
_entity.pdbx_description
1 polymer ?
#
loop_
_entity_poly.entity_id
_entity_poly.type
_entity_poly.pdbx_seq_one_letter_code
_entity_poly.pdbx_strand_id
1 'polypeptide(L)'
;MTDVDPELFYDAAAAYKENSDHAAAALRKLAGVDAAGAAGTHGVGPQWASSYDAAAEEAGQVAYRLVNVFHNLGSLLRQNGINHDQTEEASTLNQRDAYGAPITPPGESAGTFIDAAVAVSSVAGGGDPEPPHWNLVADRIVDGWPDGHPDHALAASAAWETFGHDLVRIDDQPGPEEQRLIVDVEAAEIAPLVDRLEEARGVNTDIAGACGDLSRAAKDYGNKLKSVKDDMASSTSCIG
;
A
#
# COMPACT_ATOMS: atom_id res chain seq x y z
N MET A 1 15.54 37.12 -12.20
CA MET A 1 14.13 36.85 -11.88
C MET A 1 13.75 35.76 -12.84
N THR A 2 13.73 34.53 -12.35
CA THR A 2 13.27 33.36 -13.10
C THR A 2 11.74 33.43 -13.07
N ASP A 3 11.15 33.66 -14.24
CA ASP A 3 9.70 33.65 -14.45
C ASP A 3 9.25 32.19 -14.31
N VAL A 4 8.80 31.82 -13.12
CA VAL A 4 8.40 30.45 -12.80
C VAL A 4 6.88 30.38 -12.91
N ASP A 5 6.37 29.50 -13.77
CA ASP A 5 4.93 29.26 -13.90
C ASP A 5 4.40 28.52 -12.65
N PRO A 6 3.60 29.18 -11.79
CA PRO A 6 3.12 28.58 -10.55
C PRO A 6 2.10 27.46 -10.79
N GLU A 7 1.46 27.43 -11.96
CA GLU A 7 0.47 26.40 -12.32
C GLU A 7 1.10 25.01 -12.35
N LEU A 8 2.38 24.91 -12.74
CA LEU A 8 3.12 23.64 -12.73
C LEU A 8 3.19 23.00 -11.33
N PHE A 9 3.26 23.83 -10.27
CA PHE A 9 3.22 23.34 -8.90
C PHE A 9 1.82 22.90 -8.47
N TYR A 10 0.78 23.59 -8.93
CA TYR A 10 -0.60 23.23 -8.62
C TYR A 10 -1.02 21.93 -9.32
N ASP A 11 -0.64 21.75 -10.58
CA ASP A 11 -0.86 20.52 -11.34
C ASP A 11 -0.17 19.32 -10.64
N ALA A 12 1.11 19.47 -10.28
CA ALA A 12 1.84 18.44 -9.53
C ALA A 12 1.22 18.20 -8.14
N ALA A 13 0.79 19.25 -7.43
CA ALA A 13 0.12 19.11 -6.14
C ALA A 13 -1.18 18.30 -6.23
N ALA A 14 -1.97 18.53 -7.29
CA ALA A 14 -3.20 17.78 -7.55
C ALA A 14 -2.92 16.30 -7.82
N ALA A 15 -1.86 15.98 -8.58
CA ALA A 15 -1.44 14.59 -8.79
C ALA A 15 -1.07 13.89 -7.48
N TYR A 16 -0.30 14.53 -6.61
CA TYR A 16 0.09 13.95 -5.32
C TYR A 16 -1.07 13.82 -4.32
N LYS A 17 -2.06 14.73 -4.40
CA LYS A 17 -3.34 14.56 -3.71
C LYS A 17 -4.02 13.26 -4.17
N GLU A 18 -4.18 13.06 -5.48
CA GLU A 18 -4.79 11.84 -6.03
C GLU A 18 -4.00 10.57 -5.64
N ASN A 19 -2.67 10.62 -5.66
CA ASN A 19 -1.81 9.52 -5.22
C ASN A 19 -2.08 9.15 -3.76
N SER A 20 -2.19 10.13 -2.87
CA SER A 20 -2.52 9.88 -1.46
C SER A 20 -3.93 9.27 -1.30
N ASP A 21 -4.93 9.74 -2.06
CA ASP A 21 -6.30 9.22 -2.02
C ASP A 21 -6.38 7.78 -2.51
N HIS A 22 -5.72 7.48 -3.64
CA HIS A 22 -5.67 6.16 -4.24
C HIS A 22 -4.91 5.16 -3.35
N ALA A 23 -3.73 5.53 -2.84
CA ALA A 23 -2.95 4.68 -1.96
C ALA A 23 -3.71 4.38 -0.65
N ALA A 24 -4.37 5.39 -0.07
CA ALA A 24 -5.20 5.18 1.13
C ALA A 24 -6.39 4.26 0.86
N ALA A 25 -7.06 4.41 -0.28
CA ALA A 25 -8.16 3.54 -0.67
C ALA A 25 -7.69 2.09 -0.88
N ALA A 26 -6.54 1.90 -1.52
CA ALA A 26 -5.95 0.58 -1.74
C ALA A 26 -5.54 -0.08 -0.41
N LEU A 27 -4.92 0.66 0.50
CA LEU A 27 -4.57 0.16 1.84
C LEU A 27 -5.80 -0.25 2.66
N ARG A 28 -6.91 0.51 2.58
CA ARG A 28 -8.17 0.13 3.22
C ARG A 28 -8.77 -1.15 2.65
N LYS A 29 -8.65 -1.39 1.34
CA LYS A 29 -9.08 -2.65 0.71
C LYS A 29 -8.28 -3.84 1.24
N LEU A 30 -6.95 -3.69 1.32
CA LEU A 30 -6.06 -4.71 1.89
C LEU A 30 -6.48 -5.07 3.32
N ALA A 31 -6.70 -4.05 4.16
CA ALA A 31 -7.10 -4.24 5.56
C ALA A 31 -8.51 -4.84 5.74
N GLY A 32 -9.36 -4.75 4.71
CA GLY A 32 -10.72 -5.30 4.74
C GLY A 32 -10.82 -6.80 4.45
N VAL A 33 -9.70 -7.45 4.14
CA VAL A 33 -9.67 -8.90 3.83
C VAL A 33 -9.60 -9.72 5.11
N ASP A 34 -10.47 -10.72 5.21
CA ASP A 34 -10.41 -11.70 6.29
C ASP A 34 -9.36 -12.78 5.96
N ALA A 35 -8.27 -12.77 6.72
CA ALA A 35 -7.21 -13.76 6.65
C ALA A 35 -7.14 -14.64 7.90
N ALA A 36 -8.04 -14.41 8.87
CA ALA A 36 -7.98 -15.05 10.18
C ALA A 36 -8.08 -16.56 10.06
N GLY A 37 -7.27 -17.28 10.83
CA GLY A 37 -7.29 -18.73 10.82
C GLY A 37 -6.63 -19.40 9.61
N ALA A 38 -5.99 -18.64 8.71
CA ALA A 38 -5.32 -19.23 7.55
C ALA A 38 -4.18 -20.18 7.94
N ALA A 39 -3.48 -19.90 9.03
CA ALA A 39 -2.29 -20.63 9.44
C ALA A 39 -2.56 -22.01 10.06
N GLY A 40 -3.67 -22.19 10.76
CA GLY A 40 -3.87 -23.32 11.67
C GLY A 40 -3.19 -23.14 13.03
N THR A 41 -3.58 -23.98 13.98
CA THR A 41 -3.04 -24.04 15.34
C THR A 41 -2.00 -25.15 15.53
N HIS A 42 -1.85 -26.00 14.52
CA HIS A 42 -1.04 -27.22 14.53
C HIS A 42 0.22 -27.12 13.67
N GLY A 43 1.15 -28.06 13.88
CA GLY A 43 2.42 -28.16 13.15
C GLY A 43 3.19 -26.83 13.03
N VAL A 44 3.56 -26.47 11.81
CA VAL A 44 4.30 -25.23 11.50
C VAL A 44 3.44 -23.96 11.44
N GLY A 45 2.11 -24.10 11.54
CA GLY A 45 1.16 -22.99 11.36
C GLY A 45 1.45 -21.79 12.28
N PRO A 46 1.55 -21.96 13.61
CA PRO A 46 1.82 -20.85 14.52
C PRO A 46 3.15 -20.12 14.24
N GLN A 47 4.19 -20.84 13.83
CA GLN A 47 5.48 -20.25 13.51
C GLN A 47 5.42 -19.46 12.20
N TRP A 48 4.74 -19.99 11.19
CA TRP A 48 4.52 -19.29 9.93
C TRP A 48 3.67 -18.04 10.16
N ALA A 49 2.58 -18.14 10.92
CA ALA A 49 1.72 -17.01 11.27
C ALA A 49 2.50 -15.88 11.93
N SER A 50 3.31 -16.19 12.94
CA SER A 50 4.12 -15.19 13.63
C SER A 50 5.10 -14.46 12.70
N SER A 51 5.67 -15.18 11.73
CA SER A 51 6.64 -14.58 10.78
C SER A 51 5.92 -13.75 9.72
N TYR A 52 4.78 -14.26 9.22
CA TYR A 52 3.95 -13.58 8.24
C TYR A 52 3.33 -12.30 8.80
N ASP A 53 2.71 -12.37 9.98
CA ASP A 53 2.04 -11.24 10.62
C ASP A 53 3.04 -10.12 10.96
N ALA A 54 4.26 -10.46 11.40
CA ALA A 54 5.31 -9.47 11.63
C ALA A 54 5.69 -8.73 10.34
N ALA A 55 5.91 -9.45 9.24
CA ALA A 55 6.21 -8.85 7.94
C ALA A 55 5.03 -8.03 7.39
N ALA A 56 3.80 -8.51 7.57
CA ALA A 56 2.58 -7.81 7.18
C ALA A 56 2.38 -6.51 7.97
N GLU A 57 2.66 -6.51 9.27
CA GLU A 57 2.61 -5.32 10.12
C GLU A 57 3.65 -4.27 9.68
N GLU A 58 4.88 -4.70 9.42
CA GLU A 58 5.94 -3.81 8.93
C GLU A 58 5.57 -3.20 7.57
N ALA A 59 5.11 -4.01 6.61
CA ALA A 59 4.67 -3.52 5.31
C ALA A 59 3.49 -2.55 5.44
N GLY A 60 2.52 -2.85 6.30
CA GLY A 60 1.38 -1.96 6.61
C GLY A 60 1.82 -0.64 7.23
N GLN A 61 2.82 -0.67 8.12
CA GLN A 61 3.41 0.53 8.74
C GLN A 61 4.08 1.44 7.71
N VAL A 62 4.86 0.88 6.79
CA VAL A 62 5.51 1.68 5.74
C VAL A 62 4.45 2.20 4.75
N ALA A 63 3.44 1.39 4.42
CA ALA A 63 2.38 1.76 3.48
C ALA A 63 1.56 2.98 3.95
N TYR A 64 1.10 3.05 5.20
CA TYR A 64 0.36 4.23 5.66
C TYR A 64 1.26 5.48 5.71
N ARG A 65 2.56 5.31 6.02
CA ARG A 65 3.51 6.43 6.00
C ARG A 65 3.71 6.94 4.58
N LEU A 66 3.74 6.06 3.59
CA LEU A 66 3.81 6.45 2.18
C LEU A 66 2.59 7.28 1.75
N VAL A 67 1.37 6.90 2.18
CA VAL A 67 0.16 7.73 1.98
C VAL A 67 0.39 9.15 2.50
N ASN A 68 0.92 9.27 3.71
CA ASN A 68 1.19 10.57 4.33
C ASN A 68 2.33 11.33 3.63
N VAL A 69 3.31 10.64 3.06
CA VAL A 69 4.36 11.25 2.22
C VAL A 69 3.73 11.87 0.98
N PHE A 70 2.85 11.16 0.27
CA PHE A 70 2.14 11.72 -0.89
C PHE A 70 1.31 12.96 -0.51
N HIS A 71 0.56 12.89 0.60
CA HIS A 71 -0.18 14.03 1.13
C HIS A 71 0.72 15.24 1.41
N ASN A 72 1.85 15.02 2.10
CA ASN A 72 2.78 16.09 2.48
C ASN A 72 3.47 16.70 1.26
N LEU A 73 3.85 15.89 0.27
CA LEU A 73 4.45 16.36 -0.99
C LEU A 73 3.44 17.21 -1.78
N GLY A 74 2.18 16.78 -1.90
CA GLY A 74 1.13 17.59 -2.52
C GLY A 74 0.93 18.93 -1.80
N SER A 75 0.97 18.94 -0.47
CA SER A 75 0.87 20.17 0.33
C SER A 75 2.09 21.09 0.12
N LEU A 76 3.30 20.54 0.06
CA LEU A 76 4.53 21.28 -0.17
C LEU A 76 4.57 21.88 -1.57
N LEU A 77 4.21 21.11 -2.60
CA LEU A 77 4.09 21.56 -3.98
C LEU A 77 3.14 22.75 -4.07
N ARG A 78 1.94 22.65 -3.49
CA ARG A 78 0.99 23.77 -3.48
C ARG A 78 1.55 25.00 -2.77
N GLN A 79 2.24 24.83 -1.65
CA GLN A 79 2.85 25.97 -0.95
C GLN A 79 3.92 26.67 -1.80
N ASN A 80 4.69 25.92 -2.58
CA ASN A 80 5.64 26.50 -3.54
C ASN A 80 4.93 27.28 -4.65
N GLY A 81 3.83 26.73 -5.21
CA GLY A 81 2.98 27.46 -6.17
C GLY A 81 2.51 28.80 -5.60
N ILE A 82 1.97 28.80 -4.37
CA ILE A 82 1.54 30.04 -3.69
C ILE A 82 2.69 31.04 -3.54
N ASN A 83 3.88 30.57 -3.17
CA ASN A 83 5.03 31.45 -2.98
C ASN A 83 5.46 32.10 -4.30
N HIS A 84 5.42 31.37 -5.42
CA HIS A 84 5.73 31.92 -6.74
C HIS A 84 4.63 32.87 -7.22
N ASP A 85 3.35 32.52 -7.08
CA ASP A 85 2.23 33.42 -7.38
C ASP A 85 2.36 34.75 -6.63
N GLN A 86 2.59 34.71 -5.31
CA GLN A 86 2.71 35.92 -4.50
C GLN A 86 3.94 36.76 -4.84
N THR A 87 5.04 36.12 -5.24
CA THR A 87 6.27 36.81 -5.66
C THR A 87 6.07 37.50 -7.01
N GLU A 88 5.38 36.83 -7.94
CA GLU A 88 5.01 37.40 -9.24
C GLU A 88 3.94 38.49 -9.11
N GLU A 89 2.98 38.36 -8.21
CA GLU A 89 2.00 39.40 -7.86
C GLU A 89 2.66 40.64 -7.22
N ALA A 90 3.66 40.43 -6.35
CA ALA A 90 4.42 41.52 -5.75
C ALA A 90 5.31 42.24 -6.78
N SER A 91 5.68 41.54 -7.86
CA SER A 91 6.57 42.03 -8.91
C SER A 91 5.82 42.56 -10.16
N THR A 92 4.60 42.09 -10.41
CA THR A 92 3.73 42.47 -11.53
C THR A 92 2.25 42.48 -11.12
N LEU A 93 1.47 43.45 -11.62
CA LEU A 93 0.01 43.59 -11.39
C LEU A 93 -0.85 42.45 -11.99
N ASN A 94 -0.30 41.27 -12.28
CA ASN A 94 -0.81 40.33 -13.29
C ASN A 94 -1.68 39.16 -12.81
N GLN A 95 -1.98 39.00 -11.51
CA GLN A 95 -2.96 38.00 -11.05
C GLN A 95 -4.14 38.64 -10.35
N ARG A 96 -4.68 39.68 -10.98
CA ARG A 96 -5.96 40.24 -10.61
C ARG A 96 -7.05 39.68 -11.51
N ASP A 97 -8.18 39.34 -10.90
CA ASP A 97 -9.39 39.05 -11.67
C ASP A 97 -9.81 40.28 -12.49
N ALA A 98 -10.87 40.13 -13.31
CA ALA A 98 -11.39 41.23 -14.12
C ALA A 98 -11.78 42.49 -13.31
N TYR A 99 -11.86 42.39 -11.98
CA TYR A 99 -12.23 43.45 -11.05
C TYR A 99 -11.06 43.99 -10.22
N GLY A 100 -9.84 43.51 -10.44
CA GLY A 100 -8.67 43.99 -9.73
C GLY A 100 -8.42 43.31 -8.38
N ALA A 101 -9.16 42.25 -8.04
CA ALA A 101 -8.98 41.50 -6.80
C ALA A 101 -7.93 40.39 -6.98
N PRO A 102 -7.11 40.06 -5.97
CA PRO A 102 -6.21 38.93 -6.01
C PRO A 102 -6.98 37.65 -6.36
N ILE A 103 -6.48 36.87 -7.32
CA ILE A 103 -7.08 35.58 -7.66
C ILE A 103 -6.74 34.62 -6.51
N THR A 104 -7.75 33.93 -5.97
CA THR A 104 -7.49 32.90 -4.96
C THR A 104 -6.81 31.71 -5.65
N PRO A 105 -5.67 31.20 -5.14
CA PRO A 105 -5.03 30.02 -5.74
C PRO A 105 -6.01 28.84 -5.83
N PRO A 106 -6.08 28.13 -6.98
CA PRO A 106 -7.02 27.02 -7.14
C PRO A 106 -6.76 25.86 -6.16
N GLY A 107 -7.83 25.13 -5.81
CA GLY A 107 -7.82 23.80 -5.19
C GLY A 107 -7.57 23.68 -3.67
N GLU A 108 -8.26 22.74 -3.02
CA GLU A 108 -7.92 22.21 -1.69
C GLU A 108 -6.76 21.20 -1.82
N SER A 109 -5.62 21.41 -1.13
CA SER A 109 -4.46 20.48 -1.18
C SER A 109 -4.52 19.30 -0.23
N ALA A 110 -5.58 19.15 0.56
CA ALA A 110 -5.62 18.05 1.51
C ALA A 110 -6.10 16.78 0.81
N GLY A 111 -5.16 16.01 0.26
CA GLY A 111 -5.39 14.59 -0.03
C GLY A 111 -5.55 13.81 1.27
N THR A 112 -5.72 12.50 1.20
CA THR A 112 -5.91 11.67 2.39
C THR A 112 -4.65 11.66 3.28
N PHE A 113 -4.84 11.96 4.56
CA PHE A 113 -3.87 11.72 5.63
C PHE A 113 -4.39 10.62 6.58
N ILE A 114 -3.49 9.77 7.06
CA ILE A 114 -3.81 8.66 7.96
C ILE A 114 -3.09 8.86 9.30
N ASP A 115 -3.87 9.05 10.36
CA ASP A 115 -3.37 9.36 11.72
C ASP A 115 -2.74 8.15 12.45
N ALA A 116 -3.13 6.93 12.06
CA ALA A 116 -2.68 5.70 12.70
C ALA A 116 -2.55 4.57 11.69
N ALA A 117 -1.60 3.66 11.94
CA ALA A 117 -1.39 2.49 11.09
C ALA A 117 -2.69 1.71 10.89
N VAL A 118 -2.95 1.33 9.63
CA VAL A 118 -4.09 0.49 9.29
C VAL A 118 -3.71 -0.96 9.63
N ALA A 119 -4.47 -1.59 10.52
CA ALA A 119 -4.25 -2.98 10.90
C ALA A 119 -4.63 -3.93 9.75
N VAL A 120 -3.67 -4.76 9.32
CA VAL A 120 -3.94 -5.88 8.41
C VAL A 120 -4.43 -7.07 9.24
N SER A 121 -5.36 -7.85 8.69
CA SER A 121 -5.88 -9.04 9.38
C SER A 121 -4.78 -10.06 9.63
N SER A 122 -4.68 -10.55 10.86
CA SER A 122 -3.72 -11.60 11.24
C SER A 122 -4.11 -12.94 10.62
N VAL A 123 -3.12 -13.73 10.21
CA VAL A 123 -3.34 -15.08 9.67
C VAL A 123 -3.45 -16.17 10.75
N ALA A 124 -3.23 -15.81 12.02
CA ALA A 124 -3.12 -16.76 13.11
C ALA A 124 -4.45 -17.47 13.44
N GLY A 125 -4.32 -18.63 14.07
CA GLY A 125 -5.45 -19.47 14.47
C GLY A 125 -5.84 -20.48 13.41
N GLY A 126 -6.95 -21.17 13.63
CA GLY A 126 -7.50 -22.20 12.75
C GLY A 126 -8.79 -22.74 13.34
N GLY A 127 -9.34 -23.77 12.72
CA GLY A 127 -10.56 -24.40 13.21
C GLY A 127 -11.23 -25.34 12.22
N ASP A 128 -10.60 -25.64 11.09
CA ASP A 128 -11.15 -26.63 10.17
C ASP A 128 -11.27 -27.99 10.87
N PRO A 129 -12.46 -28.62 10.80
CA PRO A 129 -12.71 -29.86 11.51
C PRO A 129 -11.83 -31.00 10.98
N GLU A 130 -11.50 -31.92 11.88
CA GLU A 130 -10.82 -33.16 11.53
C GLU A 130 -11.67 -33.98 10.54
N PRO A 131 -11.05 -34.70 9.58
CA PRO A 131 -11.79 -35.55 8.66
C PRO A 131 -12.36 -36.78 9.39
N PRO A 132 -13.37 -37.46 8.80
CA PRO A 132 -13.86 -38.73 9.32
C PRO A 132 -12.71 -39.73 9.56
N HIS A 133 -12.85 -40.52 10.63
CA HIS A 133 -11.89 -41.56 11.03
C HIS A 133 -10.49 -41.07 11.41
N TRP A 134 -10.29 -39.75 11.57
CA TRP A 134 -9.02 -39.17 12.03
C TRP A 134 -8.53 -39.78 13.35
N ASN A 135 -9.44 -40.10 14.27
CA ASN A 135 -9.14 -40.75 15.55
C ASN A 135 -8.40 -42.10 15.40
N LEU A 136 -8.44 -42.76 14.24
CA LEU A 136 -7.71 -44.00 13.98
C LEU A 136 -6.22 -43.79 13.63
N VAL A 137 -5.87 -42.56 13.23
CA VAL A 137 -4.51 -42.20 12.78
C VAL A 137 -3.87 -41.09 13.61
N ALA A 138 -4.64 -40.38 14.44
CA ALA A 138 -4.18 -39.24 15.24
C ALA A 138 -2.92 -39.56 16.07
N ASP A 139 -2.87 -40.72 16.73
CA ASP A 139 -1.71 -41.16 17.54
C ASP A 139 -0.42 -41.36 16.72
N ARG A 140 -0.51 -41.43 15.38
CA ARG A 140 0.63 -41.62 14.48
C ARG A 140 1.13 -40.32 13.86
N ILE A 141 0.40 -39.21 14.02
CA ILE A 141 0.69 -37.93 13.37
C ILE A 141 1.01 -36.90 14.47
N VAL A 142 2.30 -36.64 14.65
CA VAL A 142 2.82 -35.78 15.73
C VAL A 142 2.34 -34.34 15.59
N ASP A 143 2.23 -33.85 14.36
CA ASP A 143 1.94 -32.44 14.08
C ASP A 143 0.46 -32.08 14.21
N GLY A 144 -0.43 -33.07 14.38
CA GLY A 144 -1.88 -32.86 14.44
C GLY A 144 -2.53 -32.71 13.07
N TRP A 145 -3.84 -32.41 13.08
CA TRP A 145 -4.58 -32.11 11.85
C TRP A 145 -4.26 -30.67 11.40
N PRO A 146 -3.93 -30.42 10.12
CA PRO A 146 -3.78 -29.07 9.57
C PRO A 146 -5.14 -28.33 9.52
N ASP A 147 -5.51 -27.72 10.63
CA ASP A 147 -6.78 -27.04 10.89
C ASP A 147 -6.85 -25.60 10.34
N GLY A 148 -5.86 -25.13 9.59
CA GLY A 148 -5.90 -23.82 8.94
C GLY A 148 -6.81 -23.77 7.71
N HIS A 149 -7.17 -22.56 7.29
CA HIS A 149 -8.04 -22.27 6.13
C HIS A 149 -7.24 -21.85 4.89
N PRO A 150 -7.01 -22.75 3.90
CA PRO A 150 -6.23 -22.43 2.70
C PRO A 150 -6.78 -21.28 1.86
N ASP A 151 -8.10 -21.15 1.79
CA ASP A 151 -8.81 -20.11 1.08
C ASP A 151 -8.59 -18.72 1.69
N HIS A 152 -8.50 -18.62 3.01
CA HIS A 152 -8.14 -17.37 3.70
C HIS A 152 -6.69 -16.96 3.38
N ALA A 153 -5.75 -17.92 3.33
CA ALA A 153 -4.37 -17.66 2.87
C ALA A 153 -4.32 -17.18 1.42
N LEU A 154 -5.12 -17.79 0.53
CA LEU A 154 -5.22 -17.36 -0.86
C LEU A 154 -5.90 -15.98 -1.02
N ALA A 155 -6.86 -15.66 -0.16
CA ALA A 155 -7.48 -14.33 -0.11
C ALA A 155 -6.45 -13.27 0.31
N ALA A 156 -5.64 -13.53 1.34
CA ALA A 156 -4.54 -12.66 1.74
C ALA A 156 -3.53 -12.47 0.60
N SER A 157 -3.17 -13.56 -0.12
CA SER A 157 -2.29 -13.49 -1.28
C SER A 157 -2.83 -12.54 -2.36
N ALA A 158 -4.09 -12.69 -2.74
CA ALA A 158 -4.73 -11.85 -3.75
C ALA A 158 -4.83 -10.38 -3.31
N ALA A 159 -5.03 -10.14 -2.00
CA ALA A 159 -5.11 -8.80 -1.42
C ALA A 159 -3.76 -8.05 -1.54
N TRP A 160 -2.66 -8.70 -1.15
CA TRP A 160 -1.33 -8.14 -1.27
C TRP A 160 -0.92 -7.93 -2.73
N GLU A 161 -1.23 -8.87 -3.62
CA GLU A 161 -0.96 -8.73 -5.05
C GLU A 161 -1.72 -7.53 -5.65
N THR A 162 -3.00 -7.37 -5.29
CA THR A 162 -3.81 -6.24 -5.74
C THR A 162 -3.26 -4.92 -5.21
N PHE A 163 -2.90 -4.86 -3.92
CA PHE A 163 -2.34 -3.66 -3.31
C PHE A 163 -1.02 -3.25 -3.97
N GLY A 164 -0.10 -4.20 -4.18
CA GLY A 164 1.17 -3.95 -4.86
C GLY A 164 0.97 -3.45 -6.31
N HIS A 165 0.02 -4.03 -7.06
CA HIS A 165 -0.30 -3.55 -8.41
C HIS A 165 -0.90 -2.14 -8.42
N ASP A 166 -1.75 -1.81 -7.44
CA ASP A 166 -2.31 -0.47 -7.31
C ASP A 166 -1.20 0.56 -6.99
N LEU A 167 -0.23 0.21 -6.14
CA LEU A 167 0.94 1.07 -5.85
C LEU A 167 1.82 1.30 -7.08
N VAL A 168 2.14 0.27 -7.86
CA VAL A 168 2.93 0.42 -9.11
C VAL A 168 2.24 1.37 -10.08
N ARG A 169 0.91 1.31 -10.19
CA ARG A 169 0.15 2.21 -11.08
C ARG A 169 0.12 3.66 -10.61
N ILE A 170 0.33 3.91 -9.32
CA ILE A 170 0.23 5.25 -8.73
C ILE A 170 1.47 6.07 -9.08
N ASP A 171 2.67 5.55 -8.85
CA ASP A 171 3.88 6.38 -8.94
C ASP A 171 5.17 5.52 -8.97
N ASP A 172 5.36 4.71 -10.02
CA ASP A 172 6.65 4.03 -10.25
C ASP A 172 7.62 4.87 -11.10
N GLN A 173 7.12 5.90 -11.78
CA GLN A 173 7.82 6.85 -12.63
C GLN A 173 7.16 8.24 -12.52
N PRO A 174 7.89 9.34 -12.82
CA PRO A 174 7.30 10.67 -12.82
C PRO A 174 6.09 10.74 -13.75
N GLY A 175 4.94 11.16 -13.20
CA GLY A 175 3.76 11.45 -14.00
C GLY A 175 3.98 12.67 -14.91
N PRO A 176 3.09 12.92 -15.90
CA PRO A 176 3.21 14.05 -16.81
C PRO A 176 3.36 15.41 -16.13
N GLU A 177 2.57 15.67 -15.08
CA GLU A 177 2.60 16.96 -14.37
C GLU A 177 3.89 17.15 -13.57
N GLU A 178 4.37 16.09 -12.92
CA GLU A 178 5.67 16.12 -12.27
C GLU A 178 6.80 16.29 -13.29
N GLN A 179 6.73 15.61 -14.43
CA GLN A 179 7.75 15.71 -15.47
C GLN A 179 7.85 17.13 -16.02
N ARG A 180 6.72 17.84 -16.17
CA ARG A 180 6.70 19.25 -16.55
C ARG A 180 7.33 20.12 -15.48
N LEU A 181 7.00 19.91 -14.21
CA LEU A 181 7.65 20.61 -13.09
C LEU A 181 9.18 20.43 -13.12
N ILE A 182 9.67 19.20 -13.34
CA ILE A 182 11.10 18.87 -13.38
C ILE A 182 11.82 19.57 -14.55
N VAL A 183 11.18 19.65 -15.72
CA VAL A 183 11.82 20.13 -16.95
C VAL A 183 11.70 21.64 -17.11
N ASP A 184 10.55 22.21 -16.75
CA ASP A 184 10.18 23.58 -17.10
C ASP A 184 10.47 24.59 -15.99
N VAL A 185 10.74 24.15 -14.74
CA VAL A 185 11.07 25.06 -13.63
C VAL A 185 12.57 25.14 -13.36
N GLU A 186 13.16 26.29 -13.72
CA GLU A 186 14.55 26.63 -13.39
C GLU A 186 14.64 27.44 -12.07
N ALA A 187 14.55 26.76 -10.92
CA ALA A 187 14.69 27.41 -9.61
C ALA A 187 15.50 26.55 -8.61
N ALA A 188 16.23 27.18 -7.69
CA ALA A 188 17.18 26.49 -6.79
C ALA A 188 16.47 25.57 -5.78
N GLU A 189 15.24 25.91 -5.43
CA GLU A 189 14.34 25.20 -4.54
C GLU A 189 13.72 23.94 -5.15
N ILE A 190 13.77 23.78 -6.49
CA ILE A 190 13.22 22.60 -7.18
C ILE A 190 14.09 21.37 -6.98
N ALA A 191 15.42 21.49 -7.05
CA ALA A 191 16.31 20.34 -6.91
C ALA A 191 16.05 19.49 -5.64
N PRO A 192 16.02 20.06 -4.42
CA PRO A 192 15.72 19.27 -3.22
C PRO A 192 14.28 18.77 -3.17
N LEU A 193 13.34 19.38 -3.91
CA LEU A 193 11.97 18.88 -4.03
C LEU A 193 11.93 17.64 -4.92
N VAL A 194 12.59 17.68 -6.07
CA VAL A 194 12.70 16.54 -7.01
C VAL A 194 13.34 15.34 -6.32
N ASP A 195 14.41 15.54 -5.53
CA ASP A 195 15.03 14.47 -4.74
C ASP A 195 14.01 13.77 -3.82
N ARG A 196 13.06 14.51 -3.23
CA ARG A 196 12.01 13.94 -2.36
C ARG A 196 10.92 13.21 -3.13
N LEU A 197 10.56 13.69 -4.31
CA LEU A 197 9.62 13.01 -5.20
C LEU A 197 10.24 11.68 -5.67
N GLU A 198 11.53 11.67 -6.03
CA GLU A 198 12.27 10.45 -6.36
C GLU A 198 12.37 9.47 -5.18
N GLU A 199 12.64 9.96 -3.97
CA GLU A 199 12.67 9.14 -2.75
C GLU A 199 11.30 8.48 -2.50
N ALA A 200 10.20 9.23 -2.67
CA ALA A 200 8.84 8.69 -2.50
C ALA A 200 8.53 7.57 -3.50
N ARG A 201 8.93 7.71 -4.77
CA ARG A 201 8.81 6.65 -5.78
C ARG A 201 9.62 5.41 -5.46
N GLY A 202 10.86 5.60 -4.97
CA GLY A 202 11.70 4.50 -4.51
C GLY A 202 11.00 3.70 -3.42
N VAL A 203 10.49 4.38 -2.39
CA VAL A 203 9.72 3.75 -1.31
C VAL A 203 8.45 3.07 -1.83
N ASN A 204 7.73 3.68 -2.77
CA ASN A 204 6.55 3.07 -3.39
C ASN A 204 6.88 1.74 -4.10
N THR A 205 8.00 1.71 -4.82
CA THR A 205 8.51 0.52 -5.52
C THR A 205 8.91 -0.58 -4.53
N ASP A 206 9.61 -0.22 -3.45
CA ASP A 206 10.05 -1.16 -2.42
C ASP A 206 8.84 -1.80 -1.70
N ILE A 207 7.81 -1.02 -1.37
CA ILE A 207 6.58 -1.56 -0.77
C ILE A 207 5.84 -2.47 -1.74
N ALA A 208 5.74 -2.09 -3.02
CA ALA A 208 5.13 -2.96 -4.02
C ALA A 208 5.88 -4.31 -4.14
N GLY A 209 7.21 -4.29 -4.04
CA GLY A 209 8.04 -5.49 -3.93
C GLY A 209 7.70 -6.34 -2.70
N ALA A 210 7.63 -5.72 -1.52
CA ALA A 210 7.25 -6.40 -0.28
C ALA A 210 5.84 -7.01 -0.35
N CYS A 211 4.90 -6.35 -1.03
CA CYS A 211 3.56 -6.89 -1.29
C CYS A 211 3.63 -8.16 -2.16
N GLY A 212 4.51 -8.18 -3.17
CA GLY A 212 4.77 -9.38 -3.97
C GLY A 212 5.35 -10.55 -3.15
N ASP A 213 6.20 -10.25 -2.18
CA ASP A 213 6.78 -11.25 -1.28
C ASP A 213 5.73 -11.84 -0.33
N LEU A 214 4.93 -10.99 0.32
CA LEU A 214 3.82 -11.38 1.19
C LEU A 214 2.75 -12.16 0.42
N SER A 215 2.46 -11.75 -0.82
CA SER A 215 1.52 -12.46 -1.68
C SER A 215 2.00 -13.88 -1.98
N ARG A 216 3.28 -14.03 -2.36
CA ARG A 216 3.88 -15.35 -2.62
C ARG A 216 3.91 -16.22 -1.38
N ALA A 217 4.31 -15.66 -0.24
CA ALA A 217 4.34 -16.40 1.03
C ALA A 217 2.96 -16.96 1.41
N ALA A 218 1.89 -16.15 1.29
CA ALA A 218 0.53 -16.58 1.57
C ALA A 218 0.03 -17.62 0.55
N LYS A 219 0.34 -17.44 -0.73
CA LYS A 219 -0.02 -18.37 -1.81
C LYS A 219 0.62 -19.74 -1.65
N ASP A 220 1.92 -19.76 -1.40
CA ASP A 220 2.70 -20.99 -1.25
C ASP A 220 2.23 -21.75 -0.01
N TYR A 221 2.00 -21.04 1.09
CA TYR A 221 1.44 -21.63 2.31
C TYR A 221 0.04 -22.22 2.07
N GLY A 222 -0.89 -21.43 1.52
CA GLY A 222 -2.26 -21.88 1.26
C GLY A 222 -2.32 -23.09 0.32
N ASN A 223 -1.54 -23.09 -0.76
CA ASN A 223 -1.45 -24.22 -1.68
C ASN A 223 -0.88 -25.47 -1.00
N LYS A 224 0.17 -25.31 -0.19
CA LYS A 224 0.77 -26.43 0.52
C LYS A 224 -0.18 -27.00 1.57
N LEU A 225 -0.84 -26.13 2.34
CA LEU A 225 -1.82 -26.52 3.34
C LEU A 225 -2.97 -27.32 2.72
N LYS A 226 -3.52 -26.83 1.60
CA LYS A 226 -4.55 -27.53 0.84
C LYS A 226 -4.09 -28.93 0.40
N SER A 227 -2.92 -29.04 -0.20
CA SER A 227 -2.35 -30.32 -0.63
C SER A 227 -2.20 -31.30 0.54
N VAL A 228 -1.68 -30.84 1.68
CA VAL A 228 -1.51 -31.70 2.87
C VAL A 228 -2.86 -32.17 3.41
N LYS A 229 -3.87 -31.28 3.47
CA LYS A 229 -5.23 -31.65 3.90
C LYS A 229 -5.85 -32.70 2.98
N ASP A 230 -5.74 -32.52 1.67
CA ASP A 230 -6.29 -33.46 0.67
C ASP A 230 -5.61 -34.85 0.76
N ASP A 231 -4.28 -34.87 0.93
CA ASP A 231 -3.50 -36.12 1.09
C ASP A 231 -3.87 -36.85 2.40
N MET A 232 -4.05 -36.11 3.49
CA MET A 232 -4.42 -36.69 4.80
C MET A 232 -5.87 -37.18 4.81
N ALA A 233 -6.81 -36.43 4.23
CA ALA A 233 -8.22 -36.82 4.17
C ALA A 233 -8.46 -38.04 3.26
N SER A 234 -7.74 -38.14 2.13
CA SER A 234 -7.80 -39.32 1.28
C SER A 234 -7.27 -40.57 2.00
N SER A 235 -6.19 -40.42 2.77
CA SER A 235 -5.61 -41.51 3.57
C SER A 235 -6.56 -42.01 4.66
N THR A 236 -7.31 -41.12 5.34
CA THR A 236 -8.30 -41.55 6.35
C THR A 236 -9.54 -42.18 5.74
N SER A 237 -9.97 -41.71 4.56
CA SER A 237 -11.12 -42.28 3.85
C SER A 237 -10.90 -43.70 3.33
N CYS A 238 -9.64 -44.12 3.09
CA CYS A 238 -9.33 -45.48 2.66
C CYS A 238 -9.33 -46.50 3.83
N ILE A 239 -9.44 -46.05 5.08
CA ILE A 239 -9.38 -46.90 6.28
C ILE A 239 -10.78 -47.36 6.73
N GLY A 240 -11.85 -46.68 6.27
CA GLY A 240 -13.26 -47.04 6.53
C GLY A 240 -13.89 -47.86 5.41
#